data_AF-A0A2R6FH79-F1
#
_entry.id   AF-A0A2R6FH79-F1
#
_cell.length_a   1.000
_cell.length_b   1.000
_cell.length_c   1.000
_cell.angle_alpha   90.00
_cell.angle_beta   90.00
_cell.angle_gamma   90.00
#
_symmetry.space_group_name_H-M   'P 1'
#
loop_
_entity.id
_entity.type
_entity.pdbx_description
1 polymer ?
#
loop_
_entity_poly.entity_id
_entity_poly.type
_entity_poly.pdbx_seq_one_letter_code
_entity_poly.pdbx_strand_id
1 'polypeptide(L)'
;MVDKDDLREQFVTAFEGADYPISSPMDLVPALPDGPGTKFESGDFSMTAMELQTKLGSADFPYETVDDFVDDIMDQLDDRGLI
;
A
#
# COMPACT_ATOMS: atom_id res chain seq x y z
N MET A 1 0.57 9.24 -17.01
CA MET A 1 -0.45 8.20 -16.78
C MET A 1 0.17 7.18 -15.87
N VAL A 2 -0.52 6.83 -14.80
CA VAL A 2 -0.04 5.85 -13.82
C VAL A 2 -0.06 4.46 -14.45
N ASP A 3 1.03 3.72 -14.31
CA ASP A 3 1.07 2.29 -14.61
C ASP A 3 0.61 1.53 -13.36
N LYS A 4 -0.63 1.02 -13.41
CA LYS A 4 -1.27 0.34 -12.28
C LYS A 4 -0.61 -1.00 -11.98
N ASP A 5 -0.09 -1.69 -12.99
CA ASP A 5 0.56 -2.99 -12.82
C ASP A 5 1.91 -2.81 -12.12
N ASP A 6 2.70 -1.84 -12.55
CA ASP A 6 3.97 -1.46 -11.90
C ASP A 6 3.75 -1.00 -10.45
N LEU A 7 2.72 -0.17 -10.21
CA LEU A 7 2.41 0.30 -8.87
C LEU A 7 1.95 -0.84 -7.95
N ARG A 8 1.13 -1.76 -8.46
CA ARG A 8 0.70 -2.96 -7.72
C ARG A 8 1.89 -3.82 -7.32
N GLU A 9 2.83 -4.04 -8.25
CA GLU A 9 4.05 -4.82 -7.98
C GLU A 9 4.91 -4.18 -6.89
N GLN A 10 5.06 -2.84 -6.89
CA GLN A 10 5.75 -2.12 -5.83
C GLN A 10 5.09 -2.32 -4.46
N PHE A 11 3.75 -2.22 -4.40
CA PHE A 11 3.02 -2.44 -3.15
C PHE A 11 3.17 -3.88 -2.64
N VAL A 12 2.98 -4.88 -3.51
CA VAL A 12 3.16 -6.29 -3.13
C VAL A 12 4.57 -6.52 -2.60
N THR A 13 5.60 -6.07 -3.31
CA THR A 13 7.00 -6.23 -2.89
C THR A 13 7.30 -5.54 -1.55
N ALA A 14 6.69 -4.38 -1.30
CA ALA A 14 6.92 -3.65 -0.06
C ALA A 14 6.19 -4.25 1.15
N PHE A 15 5.03 -4.89 0.93
CA PHE A 15 4.18 -5.40 1.99
C PHE A 15 4.25 -6.93 2.17
N GLU A 16 4.77 -7.69 1.20
CA GLU A 16 4.86 -9.17 1.26
C GLU A 16 5.68 -9.67 2.45
N GLY A 17 6.61 -8.86 2.96
CA GLY A 17 7.44 -9.18 4.12
C GLY A 17 6.75 -9.03 5.48
N ALA A 18 5.48 -8.59 5.51
CA ALA A 18 4.74 -8.41 6.75
C ALA A 18 4.22 -9.73 7.33
N ASP A 19 4.02 -9.76 8.65
CA ASP A 19 3.48 -10.92 9.35
C ASP A 19 1.94 -10.94 9.24
N TYR A 20 1.43 -11.57 8.18
CA TYR A 20 0.00 -11.75 7.97
C TYR A 20 -0.61 -12.79 8.93
N PRO A 21 -1.87 -12.60 9.40
CA PRO A 21 -2.78 -11.50 9.04
C PRO A 21 -2.41 -10.19 9.74
N ILE A 22 -2.35 -9.10 8.96
CA ILE A 22 -2.10 -7.77 9.51
C ILE A 22 -3.40 -7.21 10.07
N SER A 23 -3.34 -6.65 11.28
CA SER A 23 -4.52 -6.10 11.98
C SER A 23 -4.45 -4.58 12.10
N SER A 24 -3.29 -3.99 11.81
CA SER A 24 -3.10 -2.55 11.80
C SER A 24 -2.01 -2.13 10.80
N PRO A 25 -1.99 -0.86 10.36
CA PRO A 25 -0.91 -0.37 9.51
C PRO A 25 0.47 -0.42 10.18
N MET A 26 0.52 -0.45 11.52
CA MET A 26 1.78 -0.54 12.25
C MET A 26 2.46 -1.90 12.04
N ASP A 27 1.70 -2.94 11.70
CA ASP A 27 2.23 -4.28 11.42
C ASP A 27 3.04 -4.32 10.11
N LEU A 28 2.82 -3.35 9.21
CA LEU A 28 3.55 -3.21 7.95
C LEU A 28 4.90 -2.50 8.12
N VAL A 29 5.05 -1.67 9.15
CA VAL A 29 6.25 -0.83 9.35
C VAL A 29 7.55 -1.65 9.38
N PRO A 30 7.63 -2.82 10.05
CA PRO A 30 8.83 -3.65 10.06
C PRO A 30 9.17 -4.30 8.71
N ALA A 31 8.17 -4.52 7.85
CA ALA A 31 8.35 -5.13 6.53
C ALA A 31 8.85 -4.13 5.48
N LEU A 32 8.52 -2.87 5.67
CA LEU A 32 8.86 -1.79 4.74
C LEU A 32 10.38 -1.51 4.72
N PRO A 33 11.01 -1.44 3.53
CA PRO A 33 12.47 -1.28 3.40
C PRO A 33 13.00 0.02 4.01
N ASP A 34 12.26 1.11 3.89
CA ASP A 34 12.57 2.41 4.50
C ASP A 34 11.57 2.78 5.61
N GLY A 35 10.87 1.78 6.16
CA GLY A 35 9.78 1.98 7.12
C GLY A 35 8.71 2.93 6.55
N PRO A 36 8.17 3.87 7.35
CA PRO A 36 7.14 4.83 6.91
C PRO A 36 7.59 5.76 5.78
N GLY A 37 8.91 5.87 5.54
CA GLY A 37 9.50 6.67 4.46
C GLY A 37 9.54 5.96 3.10
N THR A 38 9.18 4.67 3.04
CA THR A 38 9.11 3.91 1.78
C THR A 38 8.20 4.64 0.80
N LYS A 39 8.69 4.87 -0.42
CA LYS A 39 8.02 5.68 -1.43
C LYS A 39 7.59 4.82 -2.61
N PHE A 40 6.36 5.03 -3.05
CA PHE A 40 5.73 4.37 -4.18
C PHE A 40 5.51 5.40 -5.27
N GLU A 41 6.01 5.13 -6.48
CA GLU A 41 5.95 6.09 -7.59
C GLU A 41 5.65 5.38 -8.89
N SER A 42 4.66 5.87 -9.63
CA SER A 42 4.34 5.37 -10.97
C SER A 42 3.74 6.50 -11.81
N GLY A 43 4.46 6.93 -12.85
CA GLY A 43 4.05 8.04 -13.70
C GLY A 43 3.82 9.34 -12.90
N ASP A 44 2.56 9.75 -12.77
CA ASP A 44 2.14 10.96 -12.05
C ASP A 44 1.83 10.69 -10.56
N PHE A 45 1.79 9.43 -10.14
CA PHE A 45 1.61 9.02 -8.75
C PHE A 45 2.94 9.01 -8.02
N SER A 46 2.99 9.63 -6.84
CA SER A 46 4.14 9.60 -5.93
C SER A 46 3.65 9.83 -4.51
N MET A 47 3.74 8.80 -3.65
CA MET A 47 3.37 8.89 -2.24
C MET A 47 4.25 7.98 -1.37
N THR A 48 4.46 8.40 -0.13
CA THR A 48 5.11 7.56 0.90
C THR A 48 4.11 6.63 1.58
N ALA A 49 4.60 5.56 2.21
CA ALA A 49 3.79 4.64 3.01
C ALA A 49 3.00 5.37 4.11
N MET A 50 3.60 6.40 4.73
CA MET A 50 2.92 7.24 5.73
C MET A 50 1.77 8.08 5.11
N GLU A 51 1.98 8.67 3.94
CA GLU A 51 0.95 9.41 3.22
C GLU A 51 -0.18 8.47 2.79
N LEU A 52 0.18 7.29 2.28
CA LEU A 52 -0.74 6.23 1.90
C LEU A 52 -1.61 5.83 3.09
N GLN A 53 -1.01 5.50 4.24
CA GLN A 53 -1.74 5.19 5.48
C GLN A 53 -2.69 6.32 5.90
N THR A 54 -2.25 7.58 5.79
CA THR A 54 -3.06 8.74 6.16
C THR A 54 -4.23 8.94 5.20
N LYS A 55 -4.05 8.63 3.92
CA LYS A 55 -5.10 8.70 2.90
C LYS A 55 -6.09 7.54 3.06
N LEU A 56 -5.59 6.33 3.22
CA LEU A 56 -6.34 5.09 3.38
C LEU A 56 -6.84 4.88 4.81
N GLY A 57 -7.07 5.95 5.58
CA GLY A 57 -7.39 5.90 7.03
C GLY A 57 -8.62 5.09 7.44
N SER A 58 -9.21 4.30 6.53
CA SER A 58 -10.31 3.36 6.72
C SER A 58 -10.02 2.01 6.05
N ALA A 59 -8.77 1.55 6.05
CA ALA A 59 -8.45 0.19 5.62
C ALA A 59 -9.20 -0.83 6.52
N ASP A 60 -9.85 -1.80 5.89
CA ASP A 60 -10.77 -2.77 6.48
C ASP A 60 -10.02 -3.94 7.14
N PHE A 61 -9.07 -3.64 8.03
CA PHE A 61 -8.31 -4.64 8.77
C PHE A 61 -9.25 -5.64 9.51
N PRO A 62 -8.87 -6.92 9.61
CA PRO A 62 -7.58 -7.49 9.21
C PRO A 62 -7.52 -7.92 7.74
N TYR A 63 -6.33 -7.86 7.14
CA TYR A 63 -6.07 -8.46 5.83
C TYR A 63 -5.31 -9.78 6.02
N GLU A 64 -5.81 -10.85 5.40
CA GLU A 64 -5.21 -12.18 5.52
C GLU A 64 -4.00 -12.37 4.61
N THR A 65 -3.96 -11.66 3.48
CA THR A 65 -2.87 -11.76 2.50
C THR A 65 -2.43 -10.39 2.01
N VAL A 66 -1.22 -10.37 1.43
CA VAL A 66 -0.70 -9.17 0.76
C VAL A 66 -1.55 -8.77 -0.44
N ASP A 67 -2.02 -9.74 -1.21
CA ASP A 67 -2.86 -9.46 -2.37
C ASP A 67 -4.18 -8.79 -1.96
N ASP A 68 -4.87 -9.29 -0.91
CA ASP A 68 -6.11 -8.68 -0.42
C ASP A 68 -5.89 -7.22 0.02
N PHE A 69 -4.77 -6.95 0.68
CA PHE A 69 -4.42 -5.60 1.12
C PHE A 69 -4.09 -4.68 -0.05
N VAL A 70 -3.28 -5.16 -0.99
CA VAL A 70 -2.86 -4.36 -2.14
C VAL A 70 -4.02 -4.09 -3.08
N ASP A 71 -4.89 -5.07 -3.33
CA ASP A 71 -6.06 -4.89 -4.17
C ASP A 71 -7.00 -3.83 -3.57
N ASP A 72 -7.23 -3.85 -2.25
CA ASP A 72 -8.02 -2.81 -1.57
C ASP A 72 -7.36 -1.41 -1.62
N ILE A 73 -6.03 -1.33 -1.48
CA ILE A 73 -5.30 -0.07 -1.67
C ILE A 73 -5.54 0.47 -3.08
N MET A 74 -5.37 -0.38 -4.09
CA MET A 74 -5.50 0.00 -5.50
C MET A 74 -6.92 0.49 -5.81
N ASP A 75 -7.93 -0.22 -5.32
CA ASP A 75 -9.34 0.17 -5.46
C ASP A 75 -9.61 1.52 -4.78
N GLN A 76 -9.13 1.73 -3.55
CA GLN A 76 -9.29 3.01 -2.84
C GLN A 76 -8.57 4.18 -3.54
N LEU A 77 -7.42 3.93 -4.17
CA LEU A 77 -6.70 4.95 -4.92
C LEU A 77 -7.43 5.31 -6.22
N ASP A 78 -7.98 4.32 -6.93
CA ASP A 78 -8.77 4.50 -8.15
C ASP A 78 -10.08 5.24 -7.88
N ASP A 79 -10.81 4.85 -6.83
CA ASP A 79 -12.07 5.50 -6.40
C ASP A 79 -11.87 6.99 -6.05
N ARG A 80 -10.67 7.35 -5.61
CA ARG A 80 -10.30 8.74 -5.27
C ARG A 80 -9.70 9.50 -6.46
N GLY A 81 -9.51 8.85 -7.60
CA GLY A 81 -8.88 9.41 -8.79
C GLY A 81 -7.41 9.80 -8.58
N LEU A 82 -6.70 9.04 -7.74
CA LEU A 82 -5.27 9.25 -7.49
C LEU A 82 -4.38 8.47 -8.47
N ILE A 83 -4.92 7.42 -9.11
CA ILE A 83 -4.27 6.57 -10.11
C ILE A 83 -5.17 6.32 -11.32
#